data_AF-A0A2Z6Q7M9-F1
#
_entry.id   AF-A0A2Z6Q7M9-F1
#
_cell.length_a   1.000
_cell.length_b   1.000
_cell.length_c   1.000
_cell.angle_alpha   90.00
_cell.angle_beta   90.00
_cell.angle_gamma   90.00
#
_symmetry.space_group_name_H-M   'P 1'
#
loop_
_entity.id
_entity.type
_entity.pdbx_description
1 polymer ?
#
loop_
_entity_poly.entity_id
_entity_poly.type
_entity_poly.pdbx_seq_one_letter_code
_entity_poly.pdbx_strand_id
1 'polypeptide(L)'
;MTAGFIRISDTNIITHSFTTTIENWPSSFRAELFAIFLSLIISPYGCRVDINTDSQNSINIIQRIHNNPTFSIRDYFCLPNNNIIINNIVSIIKTKNLTLRFNKVKAHNNNYFNKRIDQECKITHYDSTPALVIKQQYFDNIQFIPQWGSIPIERKLRKFITDSSNIKNYFFFLHLPQNYKYKDVVDWNITLWILCNNDEKTETNFE
;
A
#
# COMPACT_ATOMS: atom_id res chain seq x y z
N MET A 1 4.17 -11.76 0.15
CA MET A 1 3.94 -10.96 -1.08
C MET A 1 5.29 -10.51 -1.59
N THR A 2 5.49 -10.40 -2.90
CA THR A 2 6.79 -10.04 -3.50
C THR A 2 6.70 -8.77 -4.32
N ALA A 3 7.79 -8.02 -4.39
CA ALA A 3 7.97 -6.94 -5.34
C ALA A 3 9.37 -7.03 -5.95
N GLY A 4 9.52 -6.44 -7.13
CA GLY A 4 10.81 -6.36 -7.78
C GLY A 4 10.78 -5.42 -8.96
N PHE A 5 11.97 -5.08 -9.45
CA PHE A 5 12.13 -4.29 -10.66
C PHE A 5 13.31 -4.83 -11.48
N ILE A 6 13.29 -4.51 -12.77
CA ILE A 6 14.41 -4.73 -13.68
C ILE A 6 14.82 -3.38 -14.26
N ARG A 7 16.10 -3.06 -14.20
CA ARG A 7 16.70 -1.90 -14.86
C ARG A 7 17.32 -2.34 -16.18
N ILE A 8 16.88 -1.72 -17.26
CA ILE A 8 17.40 -1.94 -18.61
C ILE A 8 18.27 -0.76 -19.06
N SER A 9 19.23 -1.02 -19.94
CA SER A 9 19.95 0.00 -20.71
C SER A 9 19.10 0.49 -21.90
N ASP A 10 19.57 1.55 -22.56
CA ASP A 10 18.95 2.05 -23.80
C ASP A 10 18.99 1.01 -24.95
N THR A 11 19.90 0.05 -24.87
CA THR A 11 20.02 -1.09 -25.79
C THR A 11 19.15 -2.29 -25.39
N ASN A 12 18.22 -2.13 -24.44
CA ASN A 12 17.36 -3.19 -23.91
C ASN A 12 18.11 -4.36 -23.26
N ILE A 13 19.30 -4.09 -22.70
CA ILE A 13 20.07 -5.09 -21.94
C ILE A 13 19.75 -4.94 -20.45
N ILE A 14 19.49 -6.05 -19.76
CA ILE A 14 19.30 -6.03 -18.31
C ILE A 14 20.62 -5.67 -17.64
N THR A 15 20.62 -4.57 -16.89
CA THR A 15 21.80 -4.13 -16.13
C THR A 15 21.70 -4.55 -14.67
N HIS A 16 20.50 -4.48 -14.09
CA HIS A 16 20.24 -4.84 -12.70
C HIS A 16 18.85 -5.47 -12.61
N SER A 17 18.68 -6.48 -11.76
CA SER A 17 17.38 -6.98 -11.33
C SER A 17 17.40 -7.14 -9.82
N PHE A 18 16.26 -6.87 -9.19
CA PHE A 18 16.10 -7.03 -7.75
C PHE A 18 14.68 -7.48 -7.45
N THR A 19 14.55 -8.49 -6.61
CA THR A 19 13.29 -9.00 -6.09
C THR A 19 13.40 -9.18 -4.58
N THR A 20 12.28 -9.02 -3.88
CA THR A 20 12.21 -9.22 -2.44
C THR A 20 10.81 -9.62 -2.01
N THR A 21 10.72 -10.32 -0.89
CA THR A 21 9.47 -10.45 -0.14
C THR A 21 9.23 -9.18 0.69
N ILE A 22 7.96 -8.85 0.91
CA ILE A 22 7.51 -7.71 1.72
C ILE A 22 6.51 -8.21 2.76
N GLU A 23 6.66 -7.70 3.98
CA GLU A 23 5.76 -7.97 5.10
C GLU A 23 4.66 -6.92 5.25
N ASN A 24 3.59 -7.35 5.91
CA ASN A 24 2.41 -6.56 6.28
C ASN A 24 1.61 -6.00 5.10
N TRP A 25 0.30 -5.82 5.34
CA TRP A 25 -0.65 -5.18 4.41
C TRP A 25 -0.62 -5.74 2.96
N PRO A 26 -0.71 -7.06 2.75
CA PRO A 26 -0.55 -7.66 1.42
C PRO A 26 -1.61 -7.16 0.43
N SER A 27 -1.17 -6.57 -0.68
CA SER A 27 -2.03 -6.21 -1.81
C SER A 27 -1.19 -6.05 -3.08
N SER A 28 -1.75 -6.39 -4.25
CA SER A 28 -1.07 -6.19 -5.54
C SER A 28 -0.60 -4.75 -5.72
N PHE A 29 -1.44 -3.79 -5.35
CA PHE A 29 -1.11 -2.37 -5.37
C PHE A 29 0.11 -2.01 -4.51
N ARG A 30 0.29 -2.67 -3.35
CA ARG A 30 1.47 -2.46 -2.50
C ARG A 30 2.74 -2.99 -3.17
N ALA A 31 2.69 -4.17 -3.77
CA ALA A 31 3.84 -4.73 -4.49
C ALA A 31 4.33 -3.77 -5.60
N GLU A 32 3.39 -3.23 -6.38
CA GLU A 32 3.67 -2.24 -7.44
C GLU A 32 4.30 -0.96 -6.90
N LEU A 33 3.78 -0.42 -5.78
CA LEU A 33 4.36 0.76 -5.14
C LEU A 33 5.77 0.49 -4.62
N PHE A 34 6.03 -0.68 -4.06
CA PHE A 34 7.37 -1.06 -3.62
C PHE A 34 8.34 -1.24 -4.79
N ALA A 35 7.91 -1.81 -5.92
CA ALA A 35 8.72 -1.89 -7.12
C ALA A 35 9.18 -0.49 -7.58
N ILE A 36 8.26 0.48 -7.61
CA ILE A 36 8.57 1.88 -7.89
C ILE A 36 9.53 2.44 -6.84
N PHE A 37 9.23 2.28 -5.55
CA PHE A 37 10.05 2.80 -4.47
C PHE A 37 11.50 2.30 -4.53
N LEU A 38 11.70 0.99 -4.71
CA LEU A 38 13.02 0.37 -4.82
C LEU A 38 13.79 0.88 -6.05
N SER A 39 13.10 1.06 -7.18
CA SER A 39 13.71 1.65 -8.38
C SER A 39 14.21 3.08 -8.16
N LEU A 40 13.51 3.87 -7.34
CA LEU A 40 13.92 5.24 -6.99
C LEU A 40 15.06 5.25 -5.97
N ILE A 41 15.11 4.28 -5.06
CA ILE A 41 16.23 4.12 -4.11
C ILE A 41 17.55 3.88 -4.83
N ILE A 42 17.58 3.07 -5.89
CA ILE A 42 18.82 2.81 -6.63
C ILE A 42 19.17 3.91 -7.64
N SER A 43 18.23 4.80 -7.95
CA SER A 43 18.43 5.86 -8.94
C SER A 43 19.39 6.94 -8.40
N PRO A 44 20.35 7.43 -9.21
CA PRO A 44 21.26 8.49 -8.80
C PRO A 44 20.54 9.84 -8.66
N TYR A 45 21.17 10.79 -7.95
CA TYR A 45 20.64 12.14 -7.77
C TYR A 45 20.57 12.90 -9.10
N GLY A 46 19.55 13.74 -9.26
CA GLY A 46 19.38 14.62 -10.41
C GLY A 46 19.04 13.92 -11.73
N CYS A 47 18.77 12.61 -11.72
CA CYS A 47 18.53 11.88 -12.96
C CYS A 47 17.06 11.86 -13.35
N ARG A 48 16.83 11.54 -14.63
CA ARG A 48 15.50 11.19 -15.13
C ARG A 48 15.29 9.69 -14.99
N VAL A 49 14.13 9.29 -14.47
CA VAL A 49 13.73 7.89 -14.29
C VAL A 49 12.46 7.64 -15.09
N ASP A 50 12.59 6.82 -16.13
CA ASP A 50 11.47 6.38 -16.97
C ASP A 50 10.96 5.03 -16.42
N ILE A 51 9.80 5.03 -15.78
CA ILE A 51 9.20 3.85 -15.13
C ILE A 51 8.12 3.26 -16.03
N ASN A 52 8.33 2.02 -16.45
CA ASN A 52 7.34 1.22 -17.19
C ASN A 52 6.60 0.31 -16.20
N THR A 53 5.30 0.54 -15.98
CA THR A 53 4.46 -0.26 -15.08
C THR A 53 3.09 -0.51 -15.71
N ASP A 54 2.47 -1.62 -15.37
CA ASP A 54 1.09 -1.94 -15.74
C ASP A 54 0.08 -1.55 -14.64
N SER A 55 0.50 -0.88 -13.57
CA SER A 55 -0.40 -0.35 -12.55
C SER A 55 -0.78 1.11 -12.82
N GLN A 56 -1.96 1.32 -13.41
CA GLN A 56 -2.48 2.68 -13.62
C GLN A 56 -2.76 3.38 -12.28
N ASN A 57 -3.18 2.62 -11.27
CA ASN A 57 -3.45 3.15 -9.94
C ASN A 57 -2.18 3.73 -9.29
N SER A 58 -1.04 3.05 -9.46
CA SER A 58 0.25 3.51 -8.94
C SER A 58 0.70 4.80 -9.63
N ILE A 59 0.55 4.87 -10.95
CA ILE A 59 0.83 6.09 -11.72
C ILE A 59 -0.04 7.24 -11.24
N ASN A 60 -1.37 7.04 -11.18
CA ASN A 60 -2.34 8.08 -10.83
C ASN A 60 -2.09 8.64 -9.43
N ILE A 61 -1.87 7.79 -8.43
CA ILE A 61 -1.70 8.26 -7.04
C ILE A 61 -0.41 9.06 -6.88
N ILE A 62 0.69 8.60 -7.49
CA ILE A 62 2.00 9.25 -7.38
C ILE A 62 1.95 10.60 -8.10
N GLN A 63 1.46 10.63 -9.35
CA GLN A 63 1.36 11.87 -10.12
C GLN A 63 0.44 12.88 -9.43
N ARG A 64 -0.72 12.44 -8.91
CA ARG A 64 -1.66 13.31 -8.20
C ARG A 64 -1.01 13.99 -7.00
N ILE A 65 -0.23 13.25 -6.20
CA ILE A 65 0.36 13.77 -4.97
C ILE A 65 1.62 14.58 -5.28
N HIS A 66 2.47 14.08 -6.18
CA HIS A 66 3.69 14.75 -6.60
C HIS A 66 3.41 16.13 -7.21
N ASN A 67 2.36 16.24 -8.04
CA ASN A 67 1.99 17.49 -8.70
C ASN A 67 1.13 18.41 -7.82
N ASN A 68 0.78 17.98 -6.61
CA ASN A 68 0.00 18.79 -5.68
C ASN A 68 0.93 19.42 -4.61
N PRO A 69 1.31 20.70 -4.73
CA PRO A 69 2.20 21.35 -3.79
C PRO A 69 1.57 21.56 -2.40
N THR A 70 0.24 21.54 -2.30
CA THR A 70 -0.48 21.73 -1.03
C THR A 70 -0.74 20.42 -0.29
N PHE A 71 -0.32 19.28 -0.85
CA PHE A 71 -0.53 17.98 -0.23
C PHE A 71 0.26 17.87 1.08
N SER A 72 -0.46 17.81 2.19
CA SER A 72 0.11 17.85 3.53
C SER A 72 0.32 16.45 4.11
N ILE A 73 1.08 16.38 5.20
CA ILE A 73 1.24 15.15 6.00
C ILE A 73 -0.12 14.62 6.47
N ARG A 74 -1.05 15.51 6.82
CA ARG A 74 -2.41 15.13 7.22
C ARG A 74 -3.15 14.40 6.10
N ASP A 75 -2.95 14.80 4.86
CA ASP A 75 -3.62 14.19 3.70
C ASP A 75 -3.13 12.75 3.47
N TYR A 76 -1.87 12.45 3.77
CA TYR A 76 -1.37 11.06 3.78
C TYR A 76 -2.14 10.20 4.79
N PHE A 77 -2.42 10.69 5.99
CA PHE A 77 -3.23 9.95 6.98
C PHE A 77 -4.72 9.84 6.61
N CYS A 78 -5.17 10.55 5.57
CA CYS A 78 -6.49 10.43 4.97
C CYS A 78 -6.51 9.51 3.74
N LEU A 79 -5.36 9.02 3.25
CA LEU A 79 -5.32 8.06 2.15
C LEU A 79 -5.84 6.69 2.59
N PRO A 80 -6.55 5.96 1.71
CA PRO A 80 -7.16 4.68 2.04
C PRO A 80 -6.16 3.64 2.56
N ASN A 81 -5.08 3.39 1.82
CA ASN A 81 -4.06 2.38 2.13
C ASN A 81 -2.68 2.84 1.61
N ASN A 82 -1.61 2.22 2.11
CA ASN A 82 -0.22 2.39 1.66
C ASN A 82 0.29 3.85 1.76
N ASN A 83 -0.28 4.63 2.68
CA ASN A 83 0.05 6.06 2.83
C ASN A 83 1.54 6.31 3.13
N ILE A 84 2.15 5.44 3.94
CA ILE A 84 3.56 5.53 4.34
C ILE A 84 4.49 5.33 3.14
N ILE A 85 4.30 4.27 2.36
CA ILE A 85 5.13 4.01 1.17
C ILE A 85 4.94 5.08 0.09
N ILE A 86 3.72 5.61 -0.09
CA ILE A 86 3.46 6.69 -1.04
C ILE A 86 4.17 7.99 -0.58
N ASN A 87 4.16 8.29 0.72
CA ASN A 87 4.92 9.41 1.27
C ASN A 87 6.42 9.27 0.97
N ASN A 88 6.97 8.07 1.14
CA ASN A 88 8.39 7.81 0.87
C ASN A 88 8.77 7.94 -0.59
N ILE A 89 7.91 7.49 -1.50
CA ILE A 89 8.13 7.68 -2.93
C ILE A 89 8.25 9.18 -3.24
N VAL A 90 7.30 9.98 -2.78
CA VAL A 90 7.31 11.44 -3.03
C VAL A 90 8.48 12.14 -2.36
N SER A 91 8.85 11.71 -1.14
CA SER A 91 10.02 12.23 -0.43
C SER A 91 11.31 11.93 -1.19
N ILE A 92 11.54 10.68 -1.64
CA ILE A 92 12.75 10.33 -2.40
C ILE A 92 12.84 11.12 -3.70
N ILE A 93 11.74 11.28 -4.43
CA ILE A 93 11.72 12.07 -5.68
C ILE A 93 12.24 13.49 -5.42
N LYS A 94 11.74 14.13 -4.35
CA LYS A 94 12.14 15.49 -3.96
C LYS A 94 13.58 15.54 -3.46
N THR A 95 13.95 14.68 -2.51
CA THR A 95 15.29 14.65 -1.89
C THR A 95 16.38 14.36 -2.91
N LYS A 96 16.12 13.47 -3.87
CA LYS A 96 17.07 13.15 -4.94
C LYS A 96 16.96 14.05 -6.17
N ASN A 97 16.04 15.01 -6.19
CA ASN A 97 15.75 15.86 -7.35
C ASN A 97 15.54 15.04 -8.65
N LEU A 98 14.71 14.01 -8.59
CA LEU A 98 14.45 13.11 -9.73
C LEU A 98 13.39 13.68 -10.66
N THR A 99 13.60 13.52 -11.96
CA THR A 99 12.54 13.77 -12.97
C THR A 99 11.88 12.45 -13.33
N LEU A 100 10.58 12.29 -13.04
CA LEU A 100 9.86 11.05 -13.34
C LEU A 100 9.07 11.12 -14.65
N ARG A 101 9.15 10.05 -15.43
CA ARG A 101 8.21 9.77 -16.51
C ARG A 101 7.61 8.39 -16.32
N PHE A 102 6.29 8.32 -16.23
CA PHE A 102 5.58 7.05 -16.20
C PHE A 102 5.09 6.68 -17.59
N ASN A 103 5.38 5.45 -17.99
CA ASN A 103 4.87 4.85 -19.22
C ASN A 103 3.97 3.68 -18.82
N LYS A 104 2.67 3.81 -19.13
CA LYS A 104 1.70 2.76 -18.88
C LYS A 104 1.91 1.61 -19.88
N VAL A 105 2.27 0.44 -19.36
CA VAL A 105 2.33 -0.79 -20.16
C VAL A 105 0.98 -1.50 -20.11
N LYS A 106 0.54 -2.04 -21.24
CA LYS A 106 -0.64 -2.91 -21.27
C LYS A 106 -0.32 -4.23 -20.57
N ALA A 107 -1.12 -4.57 -19.56
CA ALA A 107 -1.08 -5.90 -18.96
C ALA A 107 -1.29 -6.96 -20.05
N HIS A 108 -0.59 -8.08 -19.94
CA HIS A 108 -0.68 -9.22 -20.86
C HIS A 108 -0.24 -8.98 -22.32
N ASN A 109 0.37 -7.84 -22.67
CA ASN A 109 0.85 -7.57 -24.03
C ASN A 109 2.21 -8.21 -24.37
N ASN A 110 2.54 -9.36 -23.77
CA ASN A 110 3.79 -10.09 -23.99
C ASN A 110 5.10 -9.27 -23.84
N ASN A 111 5.11 -8.20 -23.03
CA ASN A 111 6.37 -7.49 -22.74
C ASN A 111 7.35 -8.45 -22.04
N TYR A 112 8.50 -8.67 -22.68
CA TYR A 112 9.52 -9.61 -22.23
C TYR A 112 10.01 -9.31 -20.81
N PHE A 113 10.29 -8.04 -20.49
CA PHE A 113 10.82 -7.64 -19.19
C PHE A 113 9.77 -7.75 -18.08
N ASN A 114 8.52 -7.37 -18.36
CA ASN A 114 7.43 -7.54 -17.37
C ASN A 114 7.19 -9.02 -17.05
N LYS A 115 7.13 -9.87 -18.06
CA LYS A 115 7.00 -11.33 -17.85
C LYS A 115 8.17 -11.89 -17.05
N ARG A 116 9.38 -11.39 -17.32
CA ARG A 116 10.58 -11.85 -16.60
C ARG A 116 10.53 -11.46 -15.13
N ILE A 117 10.18 -10.21 -14.79
CA ILE A 117 10.10 -9.80 -13.39
C ILE A 117 8.96 -10.50 -12.65
N ASP A 118 7.84 -10.80 -13.32
CA ASP A 118 6.75 -11.60 -12.74
C ASP A 118 7.21 -13.02 -12.40
N GLN A 119 8.00 -13.64 -13.28
CA GLN A 119 8.59 -14.96 -13.04
C GLN A 119 9.60 -14.92 -11.88
N GLU A 120 10.50 -13.93 -11.85
CA GLU A 120 11.47 -13.76 -10.76
C GLU A 120 10.76 -13.51 -9.42
N CYS A 121 9.68 -12.72 -9.41
CA CYS A 121 8.84 -12.51 -8.23
C CYS A 121 8.16 -13.81 -7.76
N LYS A 122 7.65 -14.65 -8.67
CA LYS A 122 7.06 -15.95 -8.32
C LYS A 122 8.06 -16.89 -7.66
N ILE A 123 9.30 -16.91 -8.13
CA ILE A 123 10.37 -17.72 -7.53
C ILE A 123 10.69 -17.18 -6.12
N THR A 124 10.87 -15.86 -6.01
CA THR A 124 11.17 -15.18 -4.73
C THR A 124 10.06 -15.37 -3.69
N HIS A 125 8.82 -15.63 -4.11
CA HIS A 125 7.71 -15.85 -3.19
C HIS A 125 7.91 -17.05 -2.25
N TYR A 126 8.64 -18.06 -2.73
CA TYR A 126 8.95 -19.29 -1.98
C TYR A 126 10.34 -19.24 -1.33
N ASP A 127 11.05 -18.12 -1.46
CA ASP A 127 12.35 -17.96 -0.85
C ASP A 127 12.19 -17.82 0.67
N SER A 128 13.15 -18.40 1.40
CA SER A 128 13.19 -18.35 2.88
C SER A 128 13.97 -17.13 3.39
N THR A 129 14.37 -16.23 2.49
CA THR A 129 15.06 -14.99 2.85
C THR A 129 14.15 -14.07 3.66
N PRO A 130 14.70 -13.38 4.68
CA PRO A 130 13.93 -12.40 5.45
C PRO A 130 13.36 -11.31 4.55
N ALA A 131 12.12 -10.91 4.83
CA ALA A 131 11.45 -9.88 4.05
C ALA A 131 12.09 -8.51 4.22
N LEU A 132 11.96 -7.69 3.18
CA LEU A 132 12.39 -6.30 3.22
C LEU A 132 11.47 -5.50 4.14
N VAL A 133 12.02 -5.04 5.26
CA VAL A 133 11.34 -4.19 6.23
C VAL A 133 11.90 -2.76 6.17
N ILE A 134 11.03 -1.79 5.88
CA ILE A 134 11.38 -0.37 5.94
C ILE A 134 11.35 0.06 7.41
N LYS A 135 12.52 0.44 7.96
CA LYS A 135 12.59 0.95 9.34
C LYS A 135 11.92 2.32 9.45
N GLN A 136 11.21 2.52 10.55
CA GLN A 136 10.39 3.70 10.85
C GLN A 136 11.17 4.99 11.11
N GLN A 137 12.49 4.92 11.23
CA GLN A 137 13.35 6.07 11.54
C GLN A 137 13.75 6.89 10.30
N TYR A 138 13.32 6.50 9.10
CA TYR A 138 13.75 7.11 7.83
C TYR A 138 12.68 8.03 7.19
N PHE A 139 11.82 8.64 8.01
CA PHE A 139 10.75 9.52 7.54
C PHE A 139 11.02 10.96 7.96
N ASP A 140 11.75 11.71 7.12
CA ASP A 140 12.18 13.08 7.45
C ASP A 140 11.01 14.04 7.74
N ASN A 141 9.84 13.78 7.15
CA ASN A 141 8.65 14.63 7.27
C ASN A 141 7.58 14.11 8.26
N ILE A 142 7.71 12.90 8.81
CA ILE A 142 6.74 12.32 9.75
C ILE A 142 7.46 11.94 11.04
N GLN A 143 7.28 12.76 12.08
CA GLN A 143 7.93 12.54 13.38
C GLN A 143 7.39 11.31 14.12
N PHE A 144 6.12 10.97 13.91
CA PHE A 144 5.47 9.85 14.60
C PHE A 144 4.60 9.05 13.64
N ILE A 145 4.88 7.74 13.56
CA ILE A 145 4.08 6.79 12.80
C ILE A 145 3.24 5.99 13.80
N PRO A 146 1.90 6.07 13.73
CA PRO A 146 1.03 5.29 14.60
C PRO A 146 1.16 3.80 14.31
N GLN A 147 1.15 2.98 15.37
CA GLN A 147 1.39 1.55 15.29
C GLN A 147 0.32 0.76 16.04
N TRP A 148 0.10 -0.47 15.60
CA TRP A 148 -0.71 -1.48 16.27
C TRP A 148 0.13 -2.73 16.49
N GLY A 149 0.49 -3.04 17.75
CA GLY A 149 1.35 -4.18 18.07
C GLY A 149 2.68 -4.15 17.29
N SER A 150 3.34 -2.99 17.27
CA SER A 150 4.58 -2.72 16.51
C SER A 150 4.46 -2.73 14.98
N ILE A 151 3.27 -2.98 14.42
CA ILE A 151 3.01 -2.88 12.98
C ILE A 151 2.55 -1.45 12.65
N PRO A 152 3.19 -0.75 11.70
CA PRO A 152 2.77 0.59 11.32
C PRO A 152 1.39 0.59 10.67
N ILE A 153 0.56 1.57 11.04
CA ILE A 153 -0.81 1.70 10.52
C ILE A 153 -0.73 2.43 9.17
N GLU A 154 -0.78 1.66 8.08
CA GLU A 154 -0.64 2.16 6.72
C GLU A 154 -1.98 2.44 6.01
N ARG A 155 -2.96 2.96 6.75
CA ARG A 155 -4.31 3.25 6.23
C ARG A 155 -4.88 4.51 6.87
N LYS A 156 -6.12 4.86 6.49
CA LYS A 156 -6.86 5.96 7.12
C LYS A 156 -6.87 5.81 8.64
N LEU A 157 -6.13 6.69 9.34
CA LEU A 157 -5.91 6.54 10.78
C LEU A 157 -7.22 6.60 11.56
N ARG A 158 -8.07 7.59 11.27
CA ARG A 158 -9.38 7.74 11.93
C ARG A 158 -10.24 6.49 11.76
N LYS A 159 -10.33 5.97 10.54
CA LYS A 159 -11.14 4.78 10.24
C LYS A 159 -10.58 3.55 10.95
N PHE A 160 -9.25 3.38 10.98
CA PHE A 160 -8.60 2.32 11.74
C PHE A 160 -8.93 2.38 13.24
N ILE A 161 -8.87 3.57 13.86
CA ILE A 161 -9.21 3.75 15.28
C ILE A 161 -10.68 3.40 15.53
N THR A 162 -11.59 3.89 14.68
CA THR A 162 -13.02 3.58 14.78
C THR A 162 -13.28 2.08 14.64
N ASP A 163 -12.71 1.44 13.62
CA ASP A 163 -12.90 0.01 13.37
C ASP A 163 -12.32 -0.83 14.51
N SER A 164 -11.13 -0.48 15.01
CA SER A 164 -10.50 -1.13 16.16
C SER A 164 -11.36 -1.01 17.43
N SER A 165 -11.90 0.17 17.70
CA SER A 165 -12.78 0.42 18.85
C SER A 165 -14.08 -0.36 18.73
N ASN A 166 -14.68 -0.39 17.53
CA ASN A 166 -15.89 -1.15 17.26
C ASN A 166 -15.66 -2.65 17.42
N ILE A 167 -14.56 -3.19 16.90
CA ILE A 167 -14.21 -4.61 17.07
C ILE A 167 -14.02 -4.95 18.56
N LYS A 168 -13.35 -4.07 19.32
CA LYS A 168 -13.16 -4.25 20.76
C LYS A 168 -14.50 -4.27 21.51
N ASN A 169 -15.37 -3.32 21.22
CA ASN A 169 -16.72 -3.25 21.82
C ASN A 169 -17.55 -4.48 21.46
N TYR A 170 -17.50 -4.89 20.20
CA TYR A 170 -18.17 -6.08 19.71
C TYR A 170 -17.67 -7.35 20.41
N PHE A 171 -16.36 -7.49 20.56
CA PHE A 171 -15.76 -8.61 21.29
C PHE A 171 -16.22 -8.63 22.74
N PHE A 172 -16.26 -7.48 23.43
CA PHE A 172 -16.81 -7.41 24.79
C PHE A 172 -18.29 -7.82 24.85
N PHE A 173 -19.11 -7.34 23.91
CA PHE A 173 -20.52 -7.71 23.83
C PHE A 173 -20.72 -9.23 23.67
N LEU A 174 -19.93 -9.87 22.80
CA LEU A 174 -19.99 -11.33 22.62
C LEU A 174 -19.56 -12.12 23.85
N HIS A 175 -18.63 -11.59 24.66
CA HIS A 175 -18.11 -12.26 25.84
C HIS A 175 -18.95 -12.02 27.11
N LEU A 176 -20.06 -11.28 27.01
CA LEU A 176 -21.02 -11.19 28.10
C LEU A 176 -21.61 -12.58 28.40
N PRO A 177 -21.77 -12.98 29.68
CA PRO A 177 -22.27 -14.31 30.05
C PRO A 177 -23.59 -14.68 29.37
N GLN A 178 -24.48 -13.69 29.18
CA GLN A 178 -25.78 -13.86 28.53
C GLN A 178 -25.66 -14.17 27.02
N ASN A 179 -24.60 -13.65 26.39
CA ASN A 179 -24.38 -13.73 24.96
C ASN A 179 -23.45 -14.87 24.56
N TYR A 180 -22.70 -15.43 25.51
CA TYR A 180 -21.68 -16.45 25.25
C TYR A 180 -22.23 -17.66 24.48
N LYS A 181 -23.47 -18.08 24.78
CA LYS A 181 -24.15 -19.19 24.10
C LYS A 181 -24.42 -18.97 22.60
N TYR A 182 -24.37 -17.73 22.13
CA TYR A 182 -24.61 -17.38 20.73
C TYR A 182 -23.33 -17.26 19.91
N LYS A 183 -22.15 -17.34 20.53
CA LYS A 183 -20.86 -17.13 19.87
C LYS A 183 -20.63 -18.06 18.67
N ASP A 184 -20.97 -19.33 18.85
CA ASP A 184 -20.75 -20.39 17.84
C ASP A 184 -22.03 -20.82 17.11
N VAL A 185 -23.20 -20.32 17.56
CA VAL A 185 -24.51 -20.71 17.03
C VAL A 185 -25.03 -19.72 15.99
N VAL A 186 -24.65 -18.44 16.12
CA VAL A 186 -25.11 -17.37 15.23
C VAL A 186 -24.02 -17.06 14.21
N ASP A 187 -24.40 -17.03 12.92
CA ASP A 187 -23.54 -16.43 11.90
C ASP A 187 -23.54 -14.91 12.10
N TRP A 188 -22.60 -14.45 12.90
CA TRP A 188 -22.48 -13.05 13.23
C TRP A 188 -22.08 -12.17 12.05
N ASN A 189 -21.40 -12.72 11.04
CA ASN A 189 -21.06 -11.96 9.84
C ASN A 189 -22.33 -11.61 9.07
N ILE A 190 -23.20 -12.59 8.83
CA ILE A 190 -24.50 -12.39 8.17
C ILE A 190 -25.40 -11.50 9.03
N THR A 191 -25.50 -11.78 10.33
CA THR A 191 -26.35 -11.03 11.26
C THR A 191 -25.96 -9.56 11.30
N LEU A 192 -24.67 -9.24 11.42
CA LEU A 192 -24.18 -7.87 11.38
C LEU A 192 -24.36 -7.23 10.00
N TRP A 193 -24.15 -7.98 8.92
CA TRP A 193 -24.40 -7.48 7.58
C TRP A 193 -25.86 -7.06 7.39
N ILE A 194 -26.82 -7.85 7.89
CA ILE A 194 -28.25 -7.50 7.87
C ILE A 194 -28.54 -6.28 8.77
N LEU A 195 -28.01 -6.27 9.99
CA LEU A 195 -28.26 -5.19 10.94
C LEU A 195 -27.64 -3.86 10.51
N CYS A 196 -26.48 -3.88 9.83
CA CYS A 196 -25.73 -2.68 9.46
C CYS A 196 -25.93 -2.23 8.01
N ASN A 197 -26.46 -3.07 7.09
CA ASN A 197 -26.75 -2.67 5.71
C ASN A 197 -28.24 -2.40 5.44
N ASN A 198 -29.09 -2.45 6.46
CA ASN A 198 -30.48 -1.96 6.35
C ASN A 198 -30.58 -0.43 6.27
N ASP A 199 -29.46 0.30 6.28
CA ASP A 199 -29.42 1.71 5.97
C ASP A 199 -29.36 1.92 4.43
N GLU A 200 -30.48 1.68 3.75
CA GLU A 200 -30.92 2.75 2.84
C GLU A 200 -30.93 3.98 3.73
N LYS A 201 -30.03 4.95 3.46
CA LYS A 201 -29.97 6.20 4.23
C LYS A 201 -31.37 6.78 4.26
N THR A 202 -32.11 6.51 5.32
CA THR A 202 -33.39 7.17 5.55
C THR A 202 -33.00 8.61 5.77
N GLU A 203 -33.33 9.45 4.79
CA GLU A 203 -33.20 10.88 4.90
C GLU A 203 -33.94 11.29 6.17
N THR A 204 -33.20 11.70 7.20
CA THR A 204 -33.78 12.46 8.29
C THR A 204 -34.13 13.83 7.75
N ASN A 205 -35.30 13.93 7.11
CA ASN A 205 -35.99 15.19 6.93
C ASN A 205 -36.45 15.65 8.31
N PHE A 206 -35.82 16.70 8.81
CA PHE A 206 -36.41 17.53 9.84
C PHE A 206 -37.21 18.62 9.11
N GLU A 207 -38.51 18.39 8.96
CA GLU A 207 -39.47 19.49 8.93
C GLU A 207 -39.68 20.02 10.36
#